data_AF-A0A4U7F1I2-F1
#
_entry.id   AF-A0A4U7F1I2-F1
#
_cell.length_a   1.000
_cell.length_b   1.000
_cell.length_c   1.000
_cell.angle_alpha   90.00
_cell.angle_beta   90.00
_cell.angle_gamma   90.00
#
_symmetry.space_group_name_H-M   'P 1'
#
loop_
_entity.id
_entity.type
_entity.pdbx_description
1 polymer ?
#
loop_
_entity_poly.entity_id
_entity_poly.type
_entity_poly.pdbx_seq_one_letter_code
_entity_poly.pdbx_strand_id
1 'polypeptide(L)' 'MTDAALAFTGPKAVEVREADVGDPTADELRVDTRASAISAGTELLVYRDQT' A
#
# COMPACT_ATOMS: atom_id res chain seq x y z
N MET A 1 0.77 -15.16 6.50
CA MET A 1 1.98 -14.42 6.91
C MET A 1 1.56 -12.98 7.04
N THR A 2 1.99 -12.26 8.06
CA THR A 2 1.65 -10.84 8.19
C THR A 2 2.85 -9.97 7.81
N ASP A 3 2.56 -8.81 7.22
CA ASP A 3 3.55 -7.81 6.86
C ASP A 3 2.99 -6.40 7.15
N ALA A 4 3.84 -5.37 7.05
CA ALA A 4 3.45 -3.99 7.24
C ALA A 4 3.01 -3.36 5.91
N ALA A 5 1.83 -2.76 5.90
CA ALA A 5 1.31 -1.98 4.78
C ALA A 5 0.97 -0.55 5.20
N LEU A 6 1.18 0.41 4.32
CA LEU A 6 0.73 1.78 4.51
C LEU A 6 -0.71 1.92 4.00
N ALA A 7 -1.60 2.45 4.85
CA ALA A 7 -2.98 2.75 4.51
C ALA A 7 -3.23 4.27 4.60
N PHE A 8 -3.93 4.82 3.61
CA PHE A 8 -4.50 6.17 3.73
C PHE A 8 -5.71 6.11 4.67
N THR A 9 -5.72 6.97 5.68
CA THR A 9 -6.76 6.98 6.72
C THR A 9 -7.57 8.27 6.74
N GLY A 10 -7.19 9.24 5.90
CA GLY A 10 -7.93 10.46 5.65
C GLY A 10 -7.08 11.49 4.90
N PRO A 11 -7.62 12.71 4.70
CA PRO A 11 -6.87 13.79 4.08
C PRO A 11 -5.61 14.10 4.90
N LYS A 12 -4.46 13.94 4.24
CA LYS A 12 -3.11 14.13 4.77
C LYS A 12 -2.79 13.20 5.95
N ALA A 13 -3.42 12.03 6.01
CA ALA A 13 -3.24 11.07 7.09
C ALA A 13 -2.99 9.66 6.53
N VAL A 14 -1.94 9.02 7.06
CA VAL A 14 -1.58 7.64 6.74
C VAL A 14 -1.17 6.90 8.00
N GLU A 15 -1.38 5.59 8.02
CA GLU A 15 -0.96 4.71 9.09
C GLU A 15 -0.27 3.48 8.52
N VAL A 16 0.74 2.97 9.21
CA VAL A 16 1.28 1.63 8.95
C VAL A 16 0.47 0.64 9.76
N ARG A 17 -0.10 -0.36 9.10
CA ARG A 17 -0.94 -1.39 9.69
C ARG A 17 -0.41 -2.77 9.30
N GLU A 18 -0.63 -3.73 10.19
CA GLU A 18 -0.39 -5.13 9.87
C GLU A 18 -1.40 -5.60 8.81
N ALA A 19 -0.93 -6.31 7.81
CA ALA A 19 -1.71 -6.82 6.70
C ALA A 19 -1.46 -8.32 6.51
N ASP A 20 -2.54 -9.08 6.39
CA ASP A 20 -2.46 -10.50 6.07
C ASP A 20 -2.06 -10.69 4.60
N VAL A 21 -0.91 -11.33 4.40
CA VAL A 21 -0.45 -11.82 3.11
C VAL A 21 -0.75 -13.32 3.06
N GLY A 22 -1.83 -13.67 2.38
CA GLY A 22 -2.24 -15.05 2.08
C GLY A 22 -1.32 -15.73 1.07
N ASP A 23 -1.43 -17.05 0.95
CA ASP A 23 -0.70 -17.79 -0.07
C ASP A 23 -1.23 -17.43 -1.47
N PRO A 24 -0.35 -17.22 -2.47
CA PRO A 24 -0.77 -16.90 -3.82
C PRO A 24 -1.58 -18.04 -4.42
N THR A 25 -2.62 -17.69 -5.19
CA THR A 25 -3.34 -18.66 -6.02
C THR A 25 -2.52 -19.08 -7.25
N ALA A 26 -3.06 -19.98 -8.07
CA ALA A 26 -2.31 -20.59 -9.18
C ALA A 26 -1.71 -19.59 -10.19
N ASP A 27 -2.33 -18.41 -10.33
CA ASP A 27 -1.92 -17.38 -11.29
C ASP A 27 -1.26 -16.16 -10.61
N GLU A 28 -0.88 -16.29 -9.34
CA GLU A 28 -0.29 -15.20 -8.55
C GLU A 28 1.13 -15.53 -8.10
N LEU A 29 1.91 -14.47 -7.86
CA LEU A 29 3.25 -14.57 -7.30
C LEU A 29 3.35 -13.69 -6.06
N ARG A 30 4.04 -14.22 -5.03
CA ARG A 30 4.46 -13.40 -3.90
C ARG A 30 5.71 -12.63 -4.28
N VAL A 31 5.65 -11.31 -4.10
CA VAL A 31 6.78 -10.40 -4.32
C VAL A 31 7.31 -9.89 -2.99
N ASP A 32 8.63 -9.82 -2.87
CA ASP A 32 9.33 -9.14 -1.77
C ASP A 32 9.72 -7.74 -2.25
N THR A 33 8.97 -6.73 -1.80
CA THR A 33 9.11 -5.35 -2.25
C THR A 33 10.36 -4.72 -1.63
N ARG A 34 11.42 -4.55 -2.42
CA ARG A 34 12.66 -3.90 -1.96
C ARG A 34 12.60 -2.38 -1.92
N ALA A 35 11.78 -1.79 -2.78
CA ALA A 35 11.56 -0.36 -2.85
C ALA A 35 10.20 -0.06 -3.48
N SER A 36 9.54 1.00 -3.02
CA SER A 36 8.35 1.57 -3.63
C SER A 36 8.53 3.09 -3.74
N ALA A 37 8.41 3.62 -4.95
CA ALA A 37 8.38 5.05 -5.17
C ALA A 37 6.98 5.61 -4.86
N ILE A 38 6.89 6.90 -4.57
CA ILE A 38 5.62 7.60 -4.39
C ILE A 38 5.37 8.47 -5.62
N SER A 39 4.22 8.27 -6.28
CA SER A 39 3.76 9.12 -7.37
C SER A 39 3.23 10.45 -6.82
N ALA A 40 3.76 11.54 -7.36
CA ALA A 40 3.20 12.86 -7.17
C ALA A 40 1.84 13.03 -7.86
N GLY A 41 1.46 12.12 -8.77
CA GLY A 41 0.21 12.20 -9.55
C GLY A 41 -0.92 11.30 -9.04
N THR A 42 -0.63 10.22 -8.31
CA THR A 42 -1.67 9.29 -7.82
C THR A 42 -1.70 9.26 -6.31
N GLU A 43 -0.62 8.80 -5.65
CA GLU A 43 -0.61 8.75 -4.18
C GLU A 43 -0.73 10.15 -3.55
N LEU A 44 -0.12 11.18 -4.14
CA LEU A 44 -0.24 12.54 -3.58
C LEU A 44 -1.64 13.14 -3.71
N LEU A 45 -2.40 12.77 -4.75
CA LEU A 45 -3.79 13.19 -4.90
C LEU A 45 -4.67 12.50 -3.85
N VAL A 46 -4.53 11.18 -3.68
CA VAL A 46 -5.22 10.43 -2.61
C VAL A 46 -4.86 10.99 -1.24
N TYR A 47 -3.57 11.24 -0.99
CA TYR A 47 -3.11 11.85 0.26
C TYR A 47 -3.75 13.21 0.53
N ARG A 48 -4.14 13.97 -0.50
CA ARG A 48 -4.76 15.30 -0.34
C ARG A 48 -6.28 15.28 -0.44
N ASP A 49 -6.88 14.11 -0.66
CA ASP A 49 -8.31 13.93 -0.95
C ASP A 49 -8.73 14.68 -2.22
N GLN A 50 -8.03 14.38 -3.33
CA GLN A 50 -8.18 15.04 -4.64
C GLN A 50 -8.36 13.99 -5.75
N THR A 51 -9.03 14.38 -6.84
CA THR A 51 -9.28 13.56 -8.05
C THR A 51 -8.72 14.22 -9.30
#